data_AF-A0A2H9MY69-F1
#
_entry.id   AF-A0A2H9MY69-F1
#
_cell.length_a   1.000
_cell.length_b   1.000
_cell.length_c   1.000
_cell.angle_alpha   90.00
_cell.angle_beta   90.00
_cell.angle_gamma   90.00
#
_symmetry.space_group_name_H-M   'P 1'
#
loop_
_entity.id
_entity.type
_entity.pdbx_description
1 polymer ?
#
loop_
_entity_poly.entity_id
_entity_poly.type
_entity_poly.pdbx_seq_one_letter_code
_entity_poly.pdbx_strand_id
1 'polypeptide(L)' 'MNLSDLLSKGLVEKFQSDQVQIKNEMDISKNDLTSAKKMLTIQEWGWAHNAAYNAMLQAGRALMFSKGYRPKS' A
#
# COMPACT_ATOMS: atom_id res chain seq x y z
N MET A 1 1.16 -0.81 -18.75
CA MET A 1 1.07 0.61 -18.33
C MET A 1 2.37 0.96 -17.64
N ASN A 2 3.06 2.02 -18.07
CA ASN A 2 4.35 2.42 -17.49
C ASN A 2 4.21 3.68 -16.61
N LEU A 3 5.27 4.06 -15.88
CA LEU A 3 5.25 5.23 -14.98
C LEU A 3 4.94 6.54 -15.71
N SER A 4 5.45 6.73 -16.93
CA SER A 4 5.19 7.93 -17.73
C SER A 4 3.72 8.04 -18.11
N ASP A 5 3.05 6.93 -18.44
CA ASP A 5 1.61 6.89 -18.72
C ASP A 5 0.79 7.27 -17.47
N LEU A 6 1.24 6.84 -16.29
CA LEU A 6 0.56 7.13 -15.03
C LEU A 6 0.70 8.60 -14.62
N LEU A 7 1.88 9.18 -14.86
CA LEU A 7 2.15 10.61 -14.64
C LEU A 7 1.33 11.47 -15.60
N SER A 8 1.27 11.10 -16.89
CA SER A 8 0.53 11.86 -17.91
C SER A 8 -0.98 11.84 -17.69
N LYS A 9 -1.52 10.71 -17.21
CA LYS A 9 -2.93 10.58 -16.81
C LYS A 9 -3.24 11.19 -15.45
N GLY A 10 -2.23 11.66 -14.71
CA GLY A 10 -2.40 12.19 -13.37
C GLY A 10 -2.90 11.16 -12.37
N LEU A 11 -2.57 9.87 -12.55
CA LEU A 11 -2.88 8.81 -11.57
C LEU A 11 -1.77 8.65 -10.51
N VAL A 12 -0.57 9.13 -10.84
CA VAL A 12 0.59 9.19 -9.97
C VAL A 12 1.17 10.59 -10.06
N GLU A 13 1.75 11.08 -8.97
CA GLU A 13 2.45 12.36 -8.94
C GLU A 13 3.78 12.25 -8.18
N LYS A 14 4.68 13.21 -8.45
CA LYS A 14 5.93 13.33 -7.69
C LYS A 14 5.61 13.69 -6.25
N PHE A 15 6.32 13.07 -5.33
CA PHE A 15 6.12 13.27 -3.89
C PHE A 15 7.46 13.14 -3.18
N GLN A 16 7.81 14.16 -2.40
CA GLN A 16 8.96 14.10 -1.53
C GLN A 16 8.53 13.51 -0.19
N SER A 17 8.68 12.19 -0.05
CA SER A 17 8.42 11.51 1.21
C SER A 17 9.65 11.56 2.12
N ASP A 18 9.42 11.58 3.43
CA ASP A 18 10.46 11.27 4.41
C ASP A 18 10.49 9.78 4.80
N GLN A 19 11.52 9.37 5.53
CA GLN A 19 11.68 7.99 6.00
C GLN A 19 10.58 7.57 6.98
N VAL A 20 9.99 8.53 7.71
CA VAL A 20 8.93 8.25 8.68
C VAL A 20 7.65 7.87 7.95
N GLN A 21 7.30 8.58 6.88
CA GLN A 21 6.15 8.27 6.04
C GLN A 21 6.27 6.89 5.38
N ILE A 22 7.44 6.55 4.83
CA ILE A 22 7.68 5.21 4.25
C ILE A 22 7.51 4.13 5.32
N LYS A 23 8.08 4.33 6.52
CA LYS A 23 7.97 3.39 7.62
C LYS A 23 6.52 3.22 8.09
N ASN A 24 5.78 4.31 8.22
CA ASN A 24 4.38 4.27 8.62
C ASN A 24 3.53 3.41 7.67
N GLU A 25 3.70 3.56 6.36
CA GLU A 25 3.00 2.74 5.37
C GLU A 25 3.37 1.25 5.49
N MET A 26 4.65 0.95 5.72
CA MET A 26 5.10 -0.41 5.96
C MET A 26 4.55 -1.01 7.26
N ASP A 27 4.41 -0.21 8.31
CA ASP A 27 3.87 -0.66 9.59
C ASP A 27 2.36 -0.93 9.48
N ILE A 28 1.61 -0.10 8.75
CA ILE A 28 0.20 -0.37 8.42
C ILE A 28 0.09 -1.68 7.62
N SER A 29 0.91 -1.84 6.58
CA SER A 29 0.94 -3.05 5.76
C SER A 29 1.15 -4.33 6.58
N LYS A 30 2.09 -4.31 7.53
CA LYS A 30 2.36 -5.45 8.43
C LYS A 30 1.19 -5.75 9.36
N ASN A 31 0.53 -4.71 9.87
CA ASN A 31 -0.63 -4.85 10.74
C ASN A 31 -1.82 -5.46 10.00
N ASP A 32 -2.08 -5.01 8.77
CA ASP A 32 -3.13 -5.55 7.91
C ASP A 32 -2.85 -7.01 7.55
N LEU A 33 -1.60 -7.36 7.20
CA LEU A 33 -1.23 -8.75 6.93
C LEU A 33 -1.39 -9.65 8.16
N THR A 34 -1.05 -9.12 9.34
CA THR A 34 -1.23 -9.84 10.61
C THR A 34 -2.73 -10.07 10.87
N SER A 35 -3.56 -9.08 10.60
CA SER A 35 -5.01 -9.17 10.73
C SER A 35 -5.60 -10.18 9.74
N ALA A 36 -5.15 -10.16 8.48
CA ALA A 36 -5.56 -11.12 7.47
C ALA A 36 -5.28 -12.56 7.91
N LYS A 37 -4.07 -12.82 8.43
CA LYS A 37 -3.71 -14.15 8.96
C LYS A 37 -4.61 -14.58 10.11
N LYS A 38 -4.93 -13.68 11.05
CA LYS A 38 -5.86 -13.98 12.14
C LYS A 38 -7.26 -14.30 11.61
N MET A 39 -7.78 -13.53 10.65
CA MET A 39 -9.10 -13.78 10.06
C MET A 39 -9.19 -15.13 9.35
N LEU A 40 -8.10 -15.59 8.69
CA LEU A 40 -8.05 -16.94 8.12
C LEU A 40 -8.22 -18.04 9.19
N THR A 41 -7.68 -17.85 10.41
CA THR A 41 -7.80 -18.86 11.48
C THR A 41 -9.23 -19.05 12.00
N ILE A 42 -10.07 -18.01 11.85
CA ILE A 42 -11.48 -18.04 12.25
C ILE A 42 -12.42 -18.18 11.05
N GLN A 43 -11.89 -18.51 9.86
CA GLN A 43 -12.65 -18.72 8.63
C GLN A 43 -13.46 -17.50 8.13
N GLU A 44 -13.05 -16.29 8.54
CA GLU A 44 -13.63 -15.03 8.06
C GLU A 44 -12.97 -14.62 6.73
N TRP A 45 -13.22 -15.41 5.67
CA TRP A 45 -12.49 -15.32 4.40
C TRP A 45 -12.61 -13.96 3.70
N GLY A 46 -13.78 -13.33 3.75
CA GLY A 46 -14.00 -12.00 3.15
C GLY A 46 -13.18 -10.92 3.85
N TRP A 47 -13.14 -10.94 5.19
CA TRP A 47 -12.33 -10.03 5.98
C TRP A 47 -10.83 -10.29 5.81
N ALA A 48 -10.44 -11.57 5.72
CA ALA A 48 -9.06 -11.95 5.43
C ALA A 48 -8.61 -11.42 4.06
N HIS A 49 -9.45 -11.55 3.03
CA HIS A 49 -9.18 -11.03 1.70
C HIS A 49 -9.00 -9.50 1.71
N ASN A 50 -9.94 -8.77 2.32
CA ASN A 50 -9.88 -7.31 2.39
C ASN A 50 -8.62 -6.83 3.13
N ALA A 51 -8.27 -7.46 4.26
CA ALA A 51 -7.08 -7.13 5.01
C ALA A 51 -5.79 -7.45 4.22
N ALA A 52 -5.73 -8.58 3.51
CA ALA A 52 -4.59 -8.92 2.67
C ALA A 52 -4.41 -7.95 1.50
N TYR A 53 -5.51 -7.54 0.86
CA TYR A 53 -5.50 -6.54 -0.20
C TYR A 53 -4.96 -5.19 0.30
N ASN A 54 -5.47 -4.71 1.44
CA ASN A 54 -5.00 -3.45 2.03
C ASN A 54 -3.52 -3.53 2.43
N ALA A 55 -3.07 -4.68 2.96
CA ALA A 55 -1.66 -4.89 3.27
C ALA A 55 -0.77 -4.69 2.03
N MET A 56 -1.17 -5.27 0.88
CA MET A 56 -0.46 -5.10 -0.38
C MET A 56 -0.51 -3.65 -0.90
N LEU A 57 -1.67 -3.00 -0.79
CA LEU A 57 -1.84 -1.61 -1.22
C LEU A 57 -0.90 -0.68 -0.46
N GLN A 58 -0.79 -0.83 0.86
CA GLN A 58 0.08 0.00 1.69
C GLN A 58 1.55 -0.29 1.47
N ALA A 59 1.94 -1.57 1.25
CA ALA A 59 3.30 -1.90 0.82
C ALA A 59 3.64 -1.26 -0.53
N GLY A 60 2.70 -1.27 -1.47
CA GLY A 60 2.83 -0.59 -2.76
C GLY A 60 3.02 0.92 -2.60
N ARG A 61 2.27 1.58 -1.72
CA ARG A 61 2.43 3.01 -1.42
C ARG A 61 3.77 3.31 -0.77
N ALA A 62 4.24 2.49 0.17
CA ALA A 62 5.57 2.63 0.77
C ALA A 62 6.68 2.56 -0.30
N LEU A 63 6.56 1.62 -1.25
CA LEU A 63 7.47 1.51 -2.38
C LEU A 63 7.43 2.77 -3.25
N MET A 64 6.25 3.27 -3.61
CA MET A 64 6.11 4.50 -4.40
C MET A 64 6.79 5.68 -3.70
N PHE A 65 6.57 5.83 -2.39
CA PHE A 65 7.16 6.90 -1.58
C PHE A 65 8.68 6.81 -1.63
N SER A 66 9.26 5.62 -1.43
CA SER A 66 10.71 5.39 -1.52
C SER A 66 11.31 5.74 -2.89
N LYS A 67 10.48 5.83 -3.93
CA LYS A 67 10.87 6.19 -5.31
C LYS A 67 10.56 7.65 -5.65
N GLY A 68 10.02 8.44 -4.72
CA GLY A 68 9.68 9.84 -4.94
C GLY A 68 8.33 10.06 -5.61
N TYR A 69 7.39 9.12 -5.48
CA TYR A 69 6.07 9.18 -6.09
C TYR A 69 4.96 8.84 -5.10
N ARG A 70 3.72 9.25 -5.40
CA ARG A 70 2.51 8.77 -4.70
C ARG A 70 1.34 8.61 -5.67
N PRO A 71 0.35 7.76 -5.35
CA PRO A 71 -0.92 7.77 -6.07
C PRO A 71 -1.58 9.13 -5.92
N LYS A 72 -2.18 9.61 -7.00
CA LYS A 72 -3.02 10.81 -6.98
C LYS A 72 -4.46 10.37 -6.72
N SER A 73 -5.03 10.83 -5.61
CA SER A 73 -6.43 10.60 -5.24
C SER A 73 -7.38 11.44 -6.08
#